data_AF-G2Z3R0-F1
#
_entry.id   AF-G2Z3R0-F1
#
_cell.length_a   1.000
_cell.length_b   1.000
_cell.length_c   1.000
_cell.angle_alpha   90.00
_cell.angle_beta   90.00
_cell.angle_gamma   90.00
#
_symmetry.space_group_name_H-M   'P 1'
#
loop_
_entity.id
_entity.type
_entity.pdbx_description
1 polymer ?
#
loop_
_entity_poly.entity_id
_entity_poly.type
_entity_poly.pdbx_seq_one_letter_code
_entity_poly.pdbx_strand_id
1 'polypeptide(L)'
;MEKSKTFGDFIKNTSLEIPDYQRAYSWGEKQLIPFINDILECCNSSTYYLGHYILENLENKRAYEIVDGQQRITTIYLFLLVSGYLNNHDYLKDINFKTVSYDEVGFEKIHSLLKENKKLEIGLEELLKSSQTATASLRKIIEAIKLFLKAFSDTENTTKKIRLKTENIDQYISVIFNADYSVAIYTNKSVAAQIFELHNTRGIKLSETEKIKALLMKIIYLNSNEIENDINYIQKKFAIIFKSEEKANEEWLRGNLPLDTILMYHLRAIEDGNKSEGFYLPQSIEGERGSLEYVKEALSKLNKEKSVEYAKNLTNEFARSMEIITDIIPEEDDKNSLIGDVLLLDKNKSLVFLLRAFRNGNPLENKLIERWENFLLLYEIIYYNGYFYNSKAFRDNFENIFKSISGLSLQKCNNLLFKYFNNEEKFSYSWRHLGENSKNHFESSINKWKSNIYGWNKVGYFLYKYEISNGSNICEIRNSIFKNDSLSIDHIVARGLTWNDLNYLDYYELSNVDERKKEADDLWAEILTVINGIGNLSLSTTTQNSSDSNGLPYKHLKTYEKCGLKQTFKEVQNWKDPKVFISNINIRNENIMAFISEKIVNNIDVWS
;
A
#
# COMPACT_ATOMS: atom_id res chain seq x y z
N MET A 1 14.59 -33.38 38.25
CA MET A 1 13.97 -32.98 36.98
C MET A 1 12.49 -32.84 37.24
N GLU A 2 12.00 -31.62 37.43
CA GLU A 2 10.55 -31.36 37.45
C GLU A 2 9.96 -31.83 36.12
N LYS A 3 8.82 -32.53 36.15
CA LYS A 3 8.08 -32.88 34.92
C LYS A 3 7.95 -31.61 34.08
N SER A 4 8.42 -31.66 32.84
CA SER A 4 8.05 -30.70 31.80
C SER A 4 6.53 -30.52 31.89
N LYS A 5 6.07 -29.32 32.26
CA LYS A 5 4.64 -29.01 32.20
C LYS A 5 4.26 -29.04 30.72
N THR A 6 3.15 -29.68 30.39
CA THR A 6 2.68 -29.74 29.01
C THR A 6 2.25 -28.35 28.54
N PHE A 7 2.18 -28.10 27.23
CA PHE A 7 1.65 -26.82 26.73
C PHE A 7 0.22 -26.56 27.21
N GLY A 8 -0.61 -27.61 27.31
CA GLY A 8 -1.96 -27.53 27.87
C GLY A 8 -1.99 -27.07 29.33
N ASP A 9 -1.09 -27.60 30.17
CA ASP A 9 -0.97 -27.15 31.56
C ASP A 9 -0.53 -25.68 31.63
N PHE A 10 0.36 -25.26 30.75
CA PHE A 10 0.85 -23.89 30.69
C PHE A 10 -0.25 -22.89 30.31
N ILE A 11 -0.94 -23.13 29.19
CA ILE A 11 -1.93 -22.18 28.67
C ILE A 11 -3.18 -22.07 29.54
N LYS A 12 -3.55 -23.13 30.28
CA LYS A 12 -4.69 -23.13 31.21
C LYS A 12 -4.38 -22.53 32.59
N ASN A 13 -3.12 -22.49 33.00
CA ASN A 13 -2.72 -21.96 34.30
C ASN A 13 -2.17 -20.53 34.24
N THR A 14 -2.18 -19.91 33.07
CA THR A 14 -1.62 -18.57 32.85
C THR A 14 -2.64 -17.66 32.18
N SER A 15 -2.53 -16.36 32.44
CA SER A 15 -3.24 -15.31 31.72
C SER A 15 -2.27 -14.70 30.73
N LEU A 16 -2.62 -14.68 29.45
CA LEU A 16 -1.76 -14.20 28.38
C LEU A 16 -2.42 -13.03 27.66
N GLU A 17 -1.69 -11.94 27.49
CA GLU A 17 -2.17 -10.73 26.83
C GLU A 17 -1.20 -10.32 25.72
N ILE A 18 -1.72 -10.02 24.52
CA ILE A 18 -0.93 -9.38 23.46
C ILE A 18 -1.06 -7.87 23.65
N PRO A 19 0.00 -7.16 24.05
CA PRO A 19 -0.09 -5.72 24.28
C PRO A 19 -0.13 -4.96 22.94
N ASP A 20 -0.76 -3.78 22.92
CA ASP A 20 -0.99 -3.01 21.68
C ASP A 20 0.29 -2.56 20.97
N TYR A 21 1.43 -2.50 21.67
CA TYR A 21 2.73 -2.19 21.06
C TYR A 21 3.32 -3.37 20.28
N GLN A 22 2.63 -4.51 20.24
CA GLN A 22 2.94 -5.64 19.39
C GLN A 22 2.05 -5.67 18.16
N ARG A 23 2.57 -6.28 17.10
CA ARG A 23 1.84 -6.41 15.84
C ARG A 23 0.60 -7.29 16.00
N ALA A 24 -0.52 -6.88 15.42
CA ALA A 24 -1.74 -7.67 15.36
C ALA A 24 -1.58 -8.99 14.57
N TYR A 25 -2.63 -9.81 14.52
CA TYR A 25 -2.58 -11.09 13.83
C TYR A 25 -2.40 -10.92 12.32
N SER A 26 -1.43 -11.63 11.72
CA SER A 26 -1.07 -11.45 10.31
C SER A 26 -0.75 -12.75 9.56
N TRP A 27 -0.85 -13.91 10.23
CA TRP A 27 -0.67 -15.21 9.57
C TRP A 27 -1.76 -15.46 8.53
N GLY A 28 -1.35 -16.07 7.41
CA GLY A 28 -2.26 -16.50 6.35
C GLY A 28 -1.93 -17.91 5.91
N GLU A 29 -2.43 -18.30 4.73
CA GLU A 29 -2.32 -19.66 4.20
C GLU A 29 -0.89 -20.24 4.25
N LYS A 30 0.13 -19.44 3.92
CA LYS A 30 1.54 -19.86 3.93
C LYS A 30 2.04 -20.37 5.29
N GLN A 31 1.45 -19.91 6.40
CA GLN A 31 1.80 -20.33 7.76
C GLN A 31 0.79 -21.33 8.33
N LEU A 32 -0.50 -21.14 8.01
CA LEU A 32 -1.59 -21.97 8.50
C LEU A 32 -1.54 -23.40 7.94
N ILE A 33 -1.17 -23.55 6.67
CA ILE A 33 -1.03 -24.88 6.05
C ILE A 33 0.05 -25.72 6.74
N PRO A 34 1.29 -25.22 6.92
CA PRO A 34 2.29 -25.93 7.72
C PRO A 34 1.81 -26.29 9.12
N PHE A 35 1.16 -25.36 9.84
CA PHE A 35 0.63 -25.63 11.18
C PHE A 35 -0.35 -26.82 11.19
N ILE A 36 -1.27 -26.89 10.22
CA ILE A 36 -2.20 -28.03 10.11
C ILE A 36 -1.46 -29.33 9.79
N ASN A 37 -0.49 -29.27 8.87
CA ASN A 37 0.29 -30.45 8.48
C ASN A 37 1.12 -30.98 9.66
N ASP A 38 1.72 -30.10 10.45
CA ASP A 38 2.49 -30.49 11.64
C ASP A 38 1.61 -31.26 12.63
N ILE A 39 0.37 -30.81 12.87
CA ILE A 39 -0.60 -31.52 13.72
C ILE A 39 -0.94 -32.91 13.13
N LEU A 40 -1.18 -32.98 11.82
CA LEU A 40 -1.48 -34.24 11.14
C LEU A 40 -0.32 -35.24 11.21
N GLU A 41 0.90 -34.79 10.98
CA GLU A 41 2.11 -35.62 11.07
C GLU A 41 2.34 -36.10 12.52
N CYS A 42 2.13 -35.22 13.50
CA CYS A 42 2.29 -35.52 14.91
C CYS A 42 1.16 -36.39 15.50
N CYS A 43 0.06 -36.63 14.79
CA CYS A 43 -0.92 -37.65 15.21
C CYS A 43 -0.34 -39.06 15.21
N ASN A 44 0.68 -39.30 14.37
CA ASN A 44 1.35 -40.59 14.22
C ASN A 44 2.75 -40.62 14.89
N SER A 45 3.19 -39.51 15.47
CA SER A 45 4.48 -39.33 16.15
C SER A 45 4.27 -38.93 17.61
N SER A 46 5.28 -39.11 18.45
CA SER A 46 5.14 -38.91 19.90
C SER A 46 5.53 -37.50 20.39
N THR A 47 6.11 -36.64 19.56
CA THR A 47 6.62 -35.32 20.02
C THR A 47 6.37 -34.22 19.00
N TYR A 48 5.51 -33.26 19.34
CA TYR A 48 5.33 -31.99 18.62
C TYR A 48 5.97 -30.85 19.41
N TYR A 49 6.67 -29.92 18.74
CA TYR A 49 7.28 -28.76 19.38
C TYR A 49 6.64 -27.46 18.88
N LEU A 50 5.94 -26.74 19.76
CA LEU A 50 5.22 -25.49 19.43
C LEU A 50 6.11 -24.24 19.38
N GLY A 51 7.43 -24.42 19.47
CA GLY A 51 8.39 -23.34 19.41
C GLY A 51 8.67 -22.68 20.76
N HIS A 52 9.34 -21.54 20.68
CA HIS A 52 9.77 -20.73 21.83
C HIS A 52 8.82 -19.57 22.10
N TYR A 53 8.54 -19.23 23.35
CA TYR A 53 7.72 -18.07 23.73
C TYR A 53 8.52 -17.15 24.64
N ILE A 54 8.48 -15.84 24.38
CA ILE A 54 9.07 -14.83 25.25
C ILE A 54 7.93 -14.09 25.93
N LEU A 55 7.91 -14.18 27.25
CA LEU A 55 6.87 -13.59 28.08
C LEU A 55 7.46 -12.58 29.06
N GLU A 56 6.67 -11.56 29.35
CA GLU A 56 6.92 -10.62 30.42
C GLU A 56 5.92 -10.84 31.55
N ASN A 57 6.41 -10.96 32.78
CA ASN A 57 5.58 -11.19 33.96
C ASN A 57 4.96 -9.88 34.44
N LEU A 58 3.62 -9.81 34.43
CA LEU A 58 2.87 -8.76 35.11
C LEU A 58 2.98 -8.99 36.62
N GLU A 59 2.89 -7.94 37.43
CA GLU A 59 3.11 -8.01 38.90
C GLU A 59 2.24 -9.09 39.63
N ASN A 60 1.17 -9.56 38.97
CA ASN A 60 0.37 -10.70 39.38
C ASN A 60 1.03 -12.06 39.06
N LYS A 61 1.07 -12.95 40.06
CA LYS A 61 1.55 -14.34 39.88
C LYS A 61 0.71 -15.05 38.80
N ARG A 62 1.30 -15.22 37.61
CA ARG A 62 0.80 -15.94 36.42
C ARG A 62 0.04 -15.12 35.35
N ALA A 63 0.14 -13.80 35.36
CA ALA A 63 -0.32 -12.99 34.23
C ALA A 63 0.89 -12.50 33.42
N TYR A 64 0.83 -12.60 32.09
CA TYR A 64 1.95 -12.31 31.22
C TYR A 64 1.57 -11.54 29.97
N GLU A 65 2.41 -10.58 29.59
CA GLU A 65 2.39 -9.98 28.26
C GLU A 65 3.26 -10.82 27.31
N ILE A 66 2.75 -11.03 26.09
CA ILE A 66 3.47 -11.77 25.05
C ILE A 66 4.42 -10.83 24.31
N VAL A 67 5.72 -11.11 24.42
CA VAL A 67 6.77 -10.37 23.68
C VAL A 67 7.12 -11.06 22.36
N ASP A 68 7.11 -12.41 22.36
CA ASP A 68 7.26 -13.23 21.16
C ASP A 68 6.32 -14.44 21.18
N GLY A 69 5.89 -14.87 19.99
CA GLY A 69 4.99 -16.01 19.81
C GLY A 69 3.50 -15.63 19.70
N GLN A 70 3.18 -14.33 19.61
CA GLN A 70 1.80 -13.83 19.52
C GLN A 70 1.01 -14.45 18.35
N GLN A 71 1.65 -14.65 17.19
CA GLN A 71 1.01 -15.23 16.01
C GLN A 71 0.71 -16.72 16.20
N ARG A 72 1.63 -17.46 16.82
CA ARG A 72 1.48 -18.90 17.11
C ARG A 72 0.37 -19.13 18.10
N ILE A 73 0.36 -18.38 19.21
CA ILE A 73 -0.64 -18.59 20.25
C ILE A 73 -2.05 -18.20 19.81
N THR A 74 -2.18 -17.14 19.01
CA THR A 74 -3.45 -16.74 18.40
C THR A 74 -3.93 -17.82 17.45
N THR A 75 -3.04 -18.38 16.61
CA THR A 75 -3.40 -19.48 15.69
C THR A 75 -3.88 -20.73 16.43
N ILE A 76 -3.19 -21.11 17.51
CA ILE A 76 -3.62 -22.23 18.37
C ILE A 76 -4.99 -21.94 18.97
N TYR A 77 -5.18 -20.75 19.53
CA TYR A 77 -6.47 -20.34 20.09
C TYR A 77 -7.60 -20.43 19.05
N LEU A 78 -7.39 -19.92 17.84
CA LEU A 78 -8.36 -19.99 16.75
C LEU A 78 -8.64 -21.43 16.31
N PHE A 79 -7.63 -22.30 16.31
CA PHE A 79 -7.81 -23.72 16.02
C PHE A 79 -8.63 -24.44 17.09
N LEU A 80 -8.36 -24.17 18.38
CA LEU A 80 -9.16 -24.70 19.51
C LEU A 80 -10.61 -24.21 19.43
N LEU A 81 -10.80 -22.94 19.07
CA LEU A 81 -12.11 -22.31 18.89
C LEU A 81 -12.93 -23.00 17.79
N VAL A 82 -12.36 -23.17 16.60
CA VAL A 82 -13.01 -23.86 15.47
C VAL A 82 -13.25 -25.34 15.80
N SER A 83 -12.29 -26.01 16.41
CA SER A 83 -12.42 -27.41 16.84
C SER A 83 -13.55 -27.59 17.86
N GLY A 84 -13.68 -26.65 18.80
CA GLY A 84 -14.73 -26.68 19.82
C GLY A 84 -16.12 -26.44 19.24
N TYR A 85 -16.23 -25.54 18.26
CA TYR A 85 -17.44 -25.36 17.46
C TYR A 85 -17.84 -26.65 16.73
N LEU A 86 -16.91 -27.31 16.06
CA LEU A 86 -17.19 -28.52 15.27
C LEU A 86 -17.50 -29.75 16.14
N ASN A 87 -16.88 -29.89 17.32
CA ASN A 87 -17.07 -31.04 18.22
C ASN A 87 -18.05 -30.76 19.37
N ASN A 88 -18.70 -29.59 19.39
CA ASN A 88 -19.59 -29.13 20.47
C ASN A 88 -18.94 -29.27 21.87
N HIS A 89 -17.67 -28.91 21.98
CA HIS A 89 -16.87 -29.01 23.20
C HIS A 89 -16.12 -27.70 23.47
N ASP A 90 -16.11 -27.22 24.72
CA ASP A 90 -15.35 -26.02 25.08
C ASP A 90 -13.88 -26.34 25.40
N TYR A 91 -13.04 -26.38 24.37
CA TYR A 91 -11.58 -26.56 24.54
C TYR A 91 -10.87 -25.30 25.07
N LEU A 92 -11.54 -24.15 25.07
CA LEU A 92 -11.02 -22.89 25.58
C LEU A 92 -11.33 -22.69 27.08
N LYS A 93 -12.05 -23.64 27.69
CA LYS A 93 -12.28 -23.63 29.13
C LYS A 93 -10.96 -23.50 29.89
N ASP A 94 -10.92 -22.55 30.81
CA ASP A 94 -9.77 -22.19 31.65
C ASP A 94 -8.59 -21.54 30.89
N ILE A 95 -8.72 -21.24 29.60
CA ILE A 95 -7.73 -20.49 28.83
C ILE A 95 -8.06 -19.00 28.90
N ASN A 96 -7.21 -18.22 29.56
CA ASN A 96 -7.34 -16.76 29.63
C ASN A 96 -6.37 -16.10 28.64
N PHE A 97 -6.91 -15.68 27.50
CA PHE A 97 -6.15 -15.07 26.41
C PHE A 97 -6.83 -13.77 25.95
N LYS A 98 -6.04 -12.69 25.88
CA LYS A 98 -6.46 -11.39 25.34
C LYS A 98 -5.63 -11.04 24.12
N THR A 99 -6.30 -10.67 23.05
CA THR A 99 -5.69 -10.09 21.85
C THR A 99 -5.44 -8.59 22.06
N VAL A 100 -4.86 -7.92 21.06
CA VAL A 100 -4.73 -6.46 21.03
C VAL A 100 -6.08 -5.76 21.20
N SER A 101 -6.09 -4.61 21.88
CA SER A 101 -7.31 -3.94 22.34
C SER A 101 -8.30 -3.59 21.22
N TYR A 102 -7.79 -3.27 20.04
CA TYR A 102 -8.61 -2.92 18.88
C TYR A 102 -9.24 -4.13 18.16
N ASP A 103 -8.83 -5.36 18.46
CA ASP A 103 -9.44 -6.58 17.94
C ASP A 103 -10.39 -7.25 18.94
N GLU A 104 -10.36 -6.88 20.24
CA GLU A 104 -11.12 -7.55 21.31
C GLU A 104 -12.62 -7.65 20.98
N VAL A 105 -13.23 -6.55 20.53
CA VAL A 105 -14.66 -6.53 20.15
C VAL A 105 -14.97 -7.50 19.01
N GLY A 106 -14.11 -7.55 17.99
CA GLY A 106 -14.26 -8.48 16.87
C GLY A 106 -14.11 -9.92 17.32
N PHE A 107 -13.12 -10.18 18.18
CA PHE A 107 -12.81 -11.49 18.73
C PHE A 107 -13.94 -12.04 19.60
N GLU A 108 -14.52 -11.21 20.48
CA GLU A 108 -15.68 -11.57 21.31
C GLU A 108 -16.93 -11.89 20.47
N LYS A 109 -17.17 -11.11 19.40
CA LYS A 109 -18.28 -11.38 18.47
C LYS A 109 -18.08 -12.69 17.72
N ILE A 110 -16.86 -13.00 17.27
CA ILE A 110 -16.55 -14.30 16.64
C ILE A 110 -16.82 -15.44 17.62
N HIS A 111 -16.36 -15.31 18.86
CA HIS A 111 -16.59 -16.32 19.89
C HIS A 111 -18.09 -16.54 20.16
N SER A 112 -18.87 -15.46 20.18
CA SER A 112 -20.33 -15.53 20.35
C SER A 112 -21.02 -16.18 19.14
N LEU A 113 -20.63 -15.81 17.91
CA LEU A 113 -21.17 -16.40 16.67
C LEU A 113 -20.96 -17.91 16.62
N LEU A 114 -19.77 -18.38 17.01
CA LEU A 114 -19.44 -19.80 17.04
C LEU A 114 -20.18 -20.54 18.17
N LYS A 115 -20.54 -19.89 19.26
CA LYS A 115 -21.37 -20.50 20.32
C LYS A 115 -22.85 -20.63 19.94
N GLU A 116 -23.38 -19.72 19.13
CA GLU A 116 -24.80 -19.66 18.79
C GLU A 116 -25.25 -20.60 17.64
N ASN A 117 -24.32 -21.25 16.92
CA ASN A 117 -24.62 -22.16 15.80
C ASN A 117 -25.55 -21.58 14.70
N LYS A 118 -25.59 -20.26 14.52
CA LYS A 118 -26.33 -19.59 13.43
C LYS A 118 -25.44 -19.45 12.19
N LYS A 119 -26.01 -19.08 11.03
CA LYS A 119 -25.36 -18.95 9.70
C LYS A 119 -23.97 -18.28 9.78
N LEU A 120 -22.94 -19.08 10.03
CA LEU A 120 -21.60 -18.62 10.42
C LEU A 120 -20.96 -17.78 9.32
N GLU A 121 -21.09 -18.21 8.07
CA GLU A 121 -20.56 -17.48 6.92
C GLU A 121 -21.13 -16.06 6.81
N ILE A 122 -22.44 -15.90 7.00
CA ILE A 122 -23.10 -14.59 6.97
C ILE A 122 -22.60 -13.71 8.12
N GLY A 123 -22.55 -14.26 9.34
CA GLY A 123 -22.08 -13.52 10.51
C GLY A 123 -20.62 -13.06 10.38
N LEU A 124 -19.74 -13.92 9.85
CA LEU A 124 -18.34 -13.56 9.59
C LEU A 124 -18.22 -12.48 8.50
N GLU A 125 -19.06 -12.52 7.46
CA GLU A 125 -19.09 -11.47 6.43
C GLU A 125 -19.64 -10.14 6.94
N GLU A 126 -20.62 -10.15 7.85
CA GLU A 126 -21.15 -8.95 8.49
C GLU A 126 -20.10 -8.26 9.37
N LEU A 127 -19.26 -9.01 10.07
CA LEU A 127 -18.15 -8.47 10.87
C LEU A 127 -17.13 -7.71 10.01
N LEU A 128 -16.91 -8.14 8.77
CA LEU A 128 -16.01 -7.48 7.83
C LEU A 128 -16.59 -6.20 7.20
N LYS A 129 -17.90 -5.98 7.34
CA LYS A 129 -18.60 -4.80 6.83
C LYS A 129 -18.82 -3.74 7.91
N SER A 130 -18.61 -4.09 9.18
CA SER A 130 -18.83 -3.21 10.33
C SER A 130 -17.58 -2.37 10.61
N SER A 131 -17.72 -1.04 10.59
CA SER A 131 -16.63 -0.09 10.88
C SER A 131 -16.04 -0.21 12.29
N GLN A 132 -16.75 -0.86 13.23
CA GLN A 132 -16.25 -1.11 14.59
C GLN A 132 -15.33 -2.33 14.69
N THR A 133 -15.28 -3.17 13.66
CA THR A 133 -14.62 -4.47 13.70
C THR A 133 -13.75 -4.74 12.48
N ALA A 134 -13.89 -3.97 11.41
CA ALA A 134 -13.05 -4.09 10.23
C ALA A 134 -11.62 -3.62 10.59
N THR A 135 -10.77 -4.58 10.93
CA THR A 135 -9.31 -4.41 11.02
C THR A 135 -8.67 -5.39 10.03
N ALA A 136 -7.45 -5.09 9.57
CA ALA A 136 -6.70 -6.01 8.72
C ALA A 136 -6.39 -7.32 9.47
N SER A 137 -6.14 -7.23 10.77
CA SER A 137 -5.99 -8.35 11.69
C SER A 137 -7.26 -9.20 11.80
N LEU A 138 -8.44 -8.58 11.99
CA LEU A 138 -9.69 -9.34 12.05
C LEU A 138 -9.99 -10.03 10.71
N ARG A 139 -9.66 -9.40 9.58
CA ARG A 139 -9.70 -10.06 8.26
C ARG A 139 -8.84 -11.32 8.24
N LYS A 140 -7.61 -11.26 8.75
CA LYS A 140 -6.71 -12.42 8.85
C LYS A 140 -7.23 -13.49 9.81
N ILE A 141 -7.82 -13.09 10.93
CA ILE A 141 -8.48 -14.00 11.89
C ILE A 141 -9.63 -14.74 11.21
N ILE A 142 -10.49 -14.02 10.48
CA ILE A 142 -11.62 -14.61 9.76
C ILE A 142 -11.15 -15.51 8.61
N GLU A 143 -10.12 -15.11 7.86
CA GLU A 143 -9.47 -15.96 6.86
C GLU A 143 -8.93 -17.26 7.47
N ALA A 144 -8.29 -17.19 8.65
CA ALA A 144 -7.78 -18.36 9.36
C ALA A 144 -8.91 -19.29 9.80
N ILE A 145 -10.00 -18.75 10.35
CA ILE A 145 -11.20 -19.51 10.72
C ILE A 145 -11.79 -20.20 9.50
N LYS A 146 -11.98 -19.48 8.39
CA LYS A 146 -12.50 -20.05 7.13
C LYS A 146 -11.59 -21.15 6.60
N LEU A 147 -10.27 -20.97 6.69
CA LEU A 147 -9.30 -21.99 6.29
C LEU A 147 -9.39 -23.24 7.16
N PHE A 148 -9.49 -23.09 8.49
CA PHE A 148 -9.66 -24.23 9.39
C PHE A 148 -10.97 -24.98 9.15
N LEU A 149 -12.09 -24.26 9.00
CA LEU A 149 -13.38 -24.88 8.65
C LEU A 149 -13.28 -25.65 7.33
N LYS A 150 -12.65 -25.07 6.31
CA LYS A 150 -12.40 -25.73 5.04
C LYS A 150 -11.51 -26.97 5.18
N ALA A 151 -10.51 -26.93 6.06
CA ALA A 151 -9.63 -28.07 6.31
C ALA A 151 -10.36 -29.28 6.94
N PHE A 152 -11.45 -29.04 7.69
CA PHE A 152 -12.35 -30.07 8.23
C PHE A 152 -13.49 -30.46 7.27
N SER A 153 -13.69 -29.73 6.17
CA SER A 153 -14.78 -30.01 5.22
C SER A 153 -14.42 -31.15 4.26
N ASP A 154 -15.35 -32.09 4.09
CA ASP A 154 -15.15 -33.36 3.36
C ASP A 154 -15.27 -33.26 1.82
N THR A 155 -15.18 -32.05 1.24
CA THR A 155 -15.43 -31.86 -0.20
C THR A 155 -14.23 -32.29 -1.04
N GLU A 156 -14.44 -33.15 -2.03
CA GLU A 156 -13.42 -33.74 -2.94
C GLU A 156 -12.55 -32.73 -3.73
N ASN A 157 -12.87 -31.43 -3.69
CA ASN A 157 -12.17 -30.36 -4.40
C ASN A 157 -11.19 -29.53 -3.54
N THR A 158 -11.01 -29.84 -2.25
CA THR A 158 -9.83 -29.32 -1.53
C THR A 158 -8.59 -29.95 -2.17
N THR A 159 -7.69 -29.11 -2.67
CA THR A 159 -6.37 -29.52 -3.18
C THR A 159 -5.82 -30.66 -2.32
N LYS A 160 -5.41 -31.77 -2.95
CA LYS A 160 -4.94 -33.07 -2.38
C LYS A 160 -4.00 -33.04 -1.15
N LYS A 161 -3.67 -31.89 -0.56
CA LYS A 161 -2.64 -31.68 0.44
C LYS A 161 -3.12 -31.51 1.89
N ILE A 162 -4.39 -31.24 2.20
CA ILE A 162 -4.81 -30.97 3.60
C ILE A 162 -6.23 -31.46 3.86
N ARG A 163 -6.39 -32.44 4.77
CA ARG A 163 -7.70 -32.95 5.20
C ARG A 163 -7.64 -33.37 6.67
N LEU A 164 -8.22 -32.54 7.53
CA LEU A 164 -8.48 -32.88 8.93
C LEU A 164 -9.82 -33.62 9.00
N LYS A 165 -9.93 -34.62 9.87
CA LYS A 165 -11.18 -35.33 10.07
C LYS A 165 -11.84 -34.89 11.37
N THR A 166 -13.14 -34.63 11.33
CA THR A 166 -13.92 -34.24 12.52
C THR A 166 -13.89 -35.31 13.61
N GLU A 167 -13.90 -36.60 13.24
CA GLU A 167 -13.75 -37.74 14.17
C GLU A 167 -12.44 -37.74 14.96
N ASN A 168 -11.40 -37.04 14.48
CA ASN A 168 -10.07 -37.01 15.10
C ASN A 168 -9.78 -35.70 15.86
N ILE A 169 -10.79 -34.83 16.05
CA ILE A 169 -10.57 -33.53 16.73
C ILE A 169 -9.89 -33.70 18.09
N ASP A 170 -10.36 -34.62 18.93
CA ASP A 170 -9.76 -34.86 20.26
C ASP A 170 -8.28 -35.31 20.16
N GLN A 171 -7.93 -36.05 19.10
CA GLN A 171 -6.54 -36.43 18.84
C GLN A 171 -5.71 -35.20 18.46
N TYR A 172 -6.21 -34.32 17.60
CA TYR A 172 -5.54 -33.07 17.23
C TYR A 172 -5.34 -32.15 18.43
N ILE A 173 -6.35 -32.03 19.30
CA ILE A 173 -6.24 -31.25 20.54
C ILE A 173 -5.21 -31.87 21.49
N SER A 174 -5.20 -33.20 21.61
CA SER A 174 -4.22 -33.94 22.41
C SER A 174 -2.78 -33.69 21.92
N VAL A 175 -2.55 -33.63 20.61
CA VAL A 175 -1.24 -33.29 20.03
C VAL A 175 -0.80 -31.89 20.46
N ILE A 176 -1.68 -30.89 20.41
CA ILE A 176 -1.36 -29.51 20.82
C ILE A 176 -1.11 -29.42 22.33
N PHE A 177 -1.99 -30.00 23.14
CA PHE A 177 -1.88 -29.89 24.61
C PHE A 177 -0.67 -30.65 25.16
N ASN A 178 -0.30 -31.78 24.58
CA ASN A 178 0.88 -32.55 24.99
C ASN A 178 2.17 -32.11 24.30
N ALA A 179 2.13 -31.09 23.44
CA ALA A 179 3.31 -30.61 22.76
C ALA A 179 4.36 -30.03 23.72
N ASP A 180 5.62 -30.24 23.37
CA ASP A 180 6.74 -29.57 23.99
C ASP A 180 6.78 -28.10 23.56
N TYR A 181 7.23 -27.25 24.47
CA TYR A 181 7.45 -25.83 24.20
C TYR A 181 8.63 -25.34 25.03
N SER A 182 9.22 -24.22 24.63
CA SER A 182 10.14 -23.50 25.51
C SER A 182 9.58 -22.12 25.80
N VAL A 183 9.78 -21.65 27.03
CA VAL A 183 9.34 -20.33 27.46
C VAL A 183 10.46 -19.65 28.22
N ALA A 184 10.68 -18.38 27.90
CA ALA A 184 11.55 -17.50 28.65
C ALA A 184 10.71 -16.39 29.27
N ILE A 185 10.72 -16.32 30.61
CA ILE A 185 9.93 -15.35 31.38
C ILE A 185 10.88 -14.30 31.93
N TYR A 186 10.58 -13.04 31.65
CA TYR A 186 11.36 -11.90 32.11
C TYR A 186 10.51 -11.01 33.01
N THR A 187 11.16 -10.41 34.00
CA THR A 187 10.56 -9.35 34.84
C THR A 187 10.86 -7.95 34.31
N ASN A 188 11.79 -7.82 33.36
CA ASN A 188 12.20 -6.54 32.81
C ASN A 188 11.92 -6.48 31.29
N LYS A 189 11.05 -5.54 30.90
CA LYS A 189 10.65 -5.17 29.54
C LYS A 189 11.81 -5.14 28.54
N SER A 190 12.91 -4.51 28.93
CA SER A 190 14.04 -4.25 28.03
C SER A 190 14.82 -5.50 27.67
N VAL A 191 14.94 -6.44 28.61
CA VAL A 191 15.68 -7.69 28.44
C VAL A 191 14.91 -8.61 27.52
N ALA A 192 13.58 -8.66 27.66
CA ALA A 192 12.72 -9.42 26.77
C ALA A 192 12.81 -8.90 25.32
N ALA A 193 12.80 -7.58 25.11
CA ALA A 193 12.94 -6.96 23.80
C ALA A 193 14.31 -7.18 23.14
N GLN A 194 15.40 -7.25 23.92
CA GLN A 194 16.74 -7.56 23.38
C GLN A 194 16.87 -9.02 22.97
N ILE A 195 16.30 -9.93 23.76
CA ILE A 195 16.34 -11.37 23.48
C ILE A 195 15.47 -11.70 22.27
N PHE A 196 14.37 -10.97 22.08
CA PHE A 196 13.55 -11.01 20.86
C PHE A 196 14.35 -10.73 19.58
N GLU A 197 15.27 -9.76 19.57
CA GLU A 197 16.12 -9.47 18.39
C GLU A 197 17.04 -10.65 18.05
N LEU A 198 17.63 -11.28 19.08
CA LEU A 198 18.60 -12.37 18.93
C LEU A 198 17.94 -13.71 18.53
N HIS A 199 16.72 -13.97 18.98
CA HIS A 199 16.02 -15.24 18.75
C HIS A 199 15.29 -15.36 17.41
N ASN A 200 15.08 -14.25 16.69
CA ASN A 200 14.22 -14.19 15.49
C ASN A 200 14.79 -14.82 14.20
N THR A 201 15.56 -15.89 14.32
CA THR A 201 16.19 -16.60 13.19
C THR A 201 15.32 -17.71 12.58
N ARG A 202 14.13 -18.02 13.13
CA ARG A 202 13.35 -19.23 12.75
C ARG A 202 11.85 -19.02 12.44
N GLY A 203 11.37 -17.78 12.29
CA GLY A 203 9.95 -17.45 12.06
C GLY A 203 9.69 -16.48 10.89
N ILE A 204 8.52 -15.81 10.87
CA ILE A 204 8.28 -14.66 9.98
C ILE A 204 9.41 -13.65 10.24
N LYS A 205 10.10 -13.23 9.18
CA LYS A 205 11.14 -12.22 9.25
C LYS A 205 10.55 -10.97 9.92
N LEU A 206 11.22 -10.50 10.97
CA LEU A 206 10.85 -9.23 11.60
C LEU A 206 10.73 -8.14 10.54
N SER A 207 9.65 -7.37 10.63
CA SER A 207 9.52 -6.13 9.86
C SER A 207 10.65 -5.17 10.21
N GLU A 208 11.01 -4.28 9.28
CA GLU A 208 12.00 -3.25 9.57
C GLU A 208 11.55 -2.35 10.72
N THR A 209 10.24 -2.09 10.83
CA THR A 209 9.62 -1.34 11.92
C THR A 209 9.82 -2.03 13.28
N GLU A 210 9.63 -3.34 13.37
CA GLU A 210 9.86 -4.10 14.62
C GLU A 210 11.33 -4.10 15.03
N LYS A 211 12.25 -4.21 14.07
CA LYS A 211 13.70 -4.13 14.36
C LYS A 211 14.07 -2.75 14.89
N ILE A 212 13.54 -1.68 14.28
CA ILE A 212 13.75 -0.31 14.76
C ILE A 212 13.15 -0.14 16.16
N LYS A 213 11.92 -0.60 16.41
CA LYS A 213 11.32 -0.61 17.76
C LYS A 213 12.25 -1.24 18.80
N ALA A 214 12.75 -2.44 18.52
CA ALA A 214 13.65 -3.17 19.41
C ALA A 214 14.98 -2.41 19.64
N LEU A 215 15.56 -1.85 18.58
CA LEU A 215 16.76 -1.01 18.65
C LEU A 215 16.54 0.22 19.54
N LEU A 216 15.43 0.93 19.37
CA LEU A 216 15.11 2.12 20.18
C LEU A 216 14.92 1.76 21.65
N MET A 217 14.19 0.68 21.95
CA MET A 217 14.04 0.18 23.33
C MET A 217 15.38 -0.20 23.96
N LYS A 218 16.30 -0.80 23.19
CA LYS A 218 17.65 -1.12 23.63
C LYS A 218 18.46 0.14 23.95
N ILE A 219 18.37 1.17 23.11
CA ILE A 219 19.04 2.46 23.36
C ILE A 219 18.53 3.11 24.65
N ILE A 220 17.21 3.13 24.86
CA ILE A 220 16.61 3.64 26.11
C ILE A 220 17.15 2.86 27.31
N TYR A 221 17.16 1.53 27.26
CA TYR A 221 17.64 0.73 28.38
C TYR A 221 19.11 0.96 28.74
N LEU A 222 19.97 1.11 27.73
CA LEU A 222 21.42 1.27 27.95
C LEU A 222 21.80 2.67 28.42
N ASN A 223 20.99 3.69 28.08
CA ASN A 223 21.42 5.08 28.18
C ASN A 223 20.46 5.99 28.97
N SER A 224 19.21 5.60 29.23
CA SER A 224 18.25 6.41 29.97
C SER A 224 18.43 6.29 31.49
N ASN A 225 18.22 7.41 32.19
CA ASN A 225 18.13 7.44 33.65
C ASN A 225 16.72 7.07 34.15
N GLU A 226 15.70 7.13 33.29
CA GLU A 226 14.29 6.81 33.59
C GLU A 226 13.79 5.66 32.69
N ILE A 227 14.49 4.53 32.76
CA ILE A 227 14.31 3.37 31.86
C ILE A 227 12.83 2.98 31.69
N GLU A 228 12.10 2.81 32.79
CA GLU A 228 10.72 2.33 32.75
C GLU A 228 9.76 3.36 32.12
N ASN A 229 9.87 4.64 32.50
CA ASN A 229 9.07 5.71 31.94
C ASN A 229 9.30 5.87 30.44
N ASP A 230 10.56 5.86 30.01
CA ASP A 230 10.92 6.04 28.61
C ASP A 230 10.55 4.81 27.76
N ILE A 231 10.70 3.59 28.29
CA ILE A 231 10.22 2.38 27.60
C ILE A 231 8.70 2.42 27.44
N ASN A 232 7.96 2.75 28.50
CA ASN A 232 6.51 2.87 28.45
C ASN A 232 6.07 3.96 27.46
N TYR A 233 6.85 5.05 27.33
CA TYR A 233 6.61 6.08 26.31
C TYR A 233 6.75 5.53 24.89
N ILE A 234 7.84 4.82 24.59
CA ILE A 234 8.05 4.19 23.28
C ILE A 234 6.93 3.19 22.98
N GLN A 235 6.57 2.33 23.93
CA GLN A 235 5.48 1.36 23.79
C GLN A 235 4.15 2.03 23.48
N LYS A 236 3.76 3.08 24.21
CA LYS A 236 2.52 3.83 23.95
C LYS A 236 2.48 4.41 22.54
N LYS A 237 3.60 4.91 22.02
CA LYS A 237 3.67 5.44 20.65
C LYS A 237 3.61 4.33 19.60
N PHE A 238 4.27 3.20 19.82
CA PHE A 238 4.14 2.03 18.92
C PHE A 238 2.74 1.42 18.93
N ALA A 239 2.03 1.46 20.07
CA ALA A 239 0.63 1.06 20.12
C ALA A 239 -0.24 1.91 19.19
N ILE A 240 -0.01 3.22 19.14
CA ILE A 240 -0.67 4.12 18.18
C ILE A 240 -0.27 3.74 16.74
N ILE A 241 1.02 3.53 16.47
CA ILE A 241 1.53 3.19 15.13
C ILE A 241 0.88 1.92 14.59
N PHE A 242 0.88 0.82 15.36
CA PHE A 242 0.29 -0.45 14.93
C PHE A 242 -1.23 -0.37 14.81
N LYS A 243 -1.90 0.37 15.70
CA LYS A 243 -3.34 0.63 15.56
C LYS A 243 -3.66 1.44 14.29
N SER A 244 -2.85 2.43 13.95
CA SER A 244 -3.00 3.20 12.71
C SER A 244 -2.71 2.35 11.47
N GLU A 245 -1.79 1.37 11.53
CA GLU A 245 -1.54 0.44 10.42
C GLU A 245 -2.83 -0.30 10.02
N GLU A 246 -3.64 -0.71 11.01
CA GLU A 246 -4.92 -1.37 10.75
C GLU A 246 -5.87 -0.48 9.95
N LYS A 247 -5.93 0.82 10.25
CA LYS A 247 -6.71 1.80 9.47
C LYS A 247 -6.12 2.07 8.09
N ALA A 248 -4.79 2.21 8.00
CA ALA A 248 -4.08 2.49 6.74
C ALA A 248 -4.41 1.43 5.68
N ASN A 249 -4.57 0.18 6.11
CA ASN A 249 -4.93 -0.94 5.24
C ASN A 249 -6.40 -0.91 4.76
N GLU A 250 -7.29 -0.17 5.44
CA GLU A 250 -8.71 -0.08 5.10
C GLU A 250 -9.09 1.21 4.35
N GLU A 251 -8.53 2.35 4.77
CA GLU A 251 -8.96 3.68 4.34
C GLU A 251 -8.07 4.27 3.24
N TRP A 252 -6.80 3.88 3.16
CA TRP A 252 -5.84 4.79 2.52
C TRP A 252 -5.55 4.55 1.04
N LEU A 253 -5.30 5.69 0.37
CA LEU A 253 -5.40 5.98 -1.06
C LEU A 253 -4.57 5.06 -1.96
N ARG A 254 -5.27 4.03 -2.44
CA ARG A 254 -5.13 3.49 -3.81
C ARG A 254 -3.86 2.69 -4.08
N GLY A 255 -3.27 2.07 -3.07
CA GLY A 255 -2.27 1.01 -3.21
C GLY A 255 -1.74 0.46 -1.88
N ASN A 256 -1.00 -0.65 -1.92
CA ASN A 256 -0.45 -1.25 -0.71
C ASN A 256 0.78 -0.41 -0.26
N LEU A 257 0.66 0.34 0.84
CA LEU A 257 1.77 1.03 1.49
C LEU A 257 2.03 0.38 2.85
N PRO A 258 2.80 -0.74 2.89
CA PRO A 258 3.13 -1.41 4.13
C PRO A 258 3.76 -0.46 5.14
N LEU A 259 3.59 -0.75 6.43
CA LEU A 259 4.16 0.06 7.52
C LEU A 259 5.66 0.36 7.32
N ASP A 260 6.44 -0.61 6.86
CA ASP A 260 7.86 -0.44 6.57
C ASP A 260 8.15 0.54 5.42
N THR A 261 7.23 0.64 4.45
CA THR A 261 7.31 1.66 3.39
C THR A 261 6.99 3.05 3.96
N ILE A 262 5.98 3.14 4.83
CA ILE A 262 5.64 4.39 5.51
C ILE A 262 6.81 4.86 6.39
N LEU A 263 7.45 3.95 7.12
CA LEU A 263 8.66 4.21 7.90
C LEU A 263 9.79 4.76 7.02
N MET A 264 10.04 4.15 5.88
CA MET A 264 11.03 4.64 4.92
C MET A 264 10.72 6.08 4.47
N TYR A 265 9.45 6.39 4.17
CA TYR A 265 9.04 7.75 3.80
C TYR A 265 9.10 8.74 4.97
N HIS A 266 8.76 8.31 6.17
CA HIS A 266 8.93 9.09 7.38
C HIS A 266 10.39 9.49 7.56
N LEU A 267 11.30 8.51 7.55
CA LEU A 267 12.74 8.74 7.66
C LEU A 267 13.27 9.62 6.52
N ARG A 268 12.70 9.54 5.30
CA ARG A 268 13.03 10.44 4.18
C ARG A 268 12.59 11.87 4.41
N ALA A 269 11.38 12.05 4.92
CA ALA A 269 10.69 13.33 4.90
C ALA A 269 10.92 14.16 6.15
N ILE A 270 11.11 13.56 7.32
CA ILE A 270 10.93 14.24 8.61
C ILE A 270 12.27 14.44 9.33
N GLU A 271 12.39 15.59 9.99
CA GLU A 271 13.49 15.86 10.91
C GLU A 271 13.14 15.25 12.28
N ASP A 272 13.67 14.06 12.52
CA ASP A 272 13.49 13.24 13.73
C ASP A 272 14.64 13.40 14.74
N GLY A 273 15.52 14.37 14.53
CA GLY A 273 16.72 14.62 15.35
C GLY A 273 18.03 14.17 14.70
N ASN A 274 17.99 13.53 13.53
CA ASN A 274 19.18 13.22 12.73
C ASN A 274 19.17 13.87 11.35
N LYS A 275 17.99 14.14 10.79
CA LYS A 275 17.86 14.58 9.38
C LYS A 275 17.67 16.08 9.20
N SER A 276 18.68 16.73 8.63
CA SER A 276 18.57 18.07 8.03
C SER A 276 18.68 18.07 6.50
N GLU A 277 19.24 17.02 5.89
CA GLU A 277 19.49 16.86 4.45
C GLU A 277 19.30 15.41 3.98
N GLY A 278 19.24 15.18 2.66
CA GLY A 278 19.22 13.82 2.09
C GLY A 278 17.86 13.13 2.08
N PHE A 279 16.88 13.73 1.37
CA PHE A 279 15.50 13.24 1.24
C PHE A 279 15.36 11.92 0.43
N TYR A 280 16.46 11.43 -0.14
CA TYR A 280 16.53 10.14 -0.84
C TYR A 280 17.01 8.99 0.06
N LEU A 281 17.43 9.27 1.31
CA LEU A 281 17.85 8.28 2.30
C LEU A 281 16.74 8.02 3.32
N PRO A 282 16.52 6.78 3.80
CA PRO A 282 17.09 5.52 3.29
C PRO A 282 16.68 5.25 1.83
N GLN A 283 17.49 4.52 1.06
CA GLN A 283 17.22 4.25 -0.38
C GLN A 283 16.26 3.07 -0.57
N SER A 284 16.19 2.17 0.39
CA SER A 284 15.34 0.99 0.39
C SER A 284 14.65 0.81 1.73
N ILE A 285 13.68 -0.10 1.78
CA ILE A 285 13.04 -0.52 3.03
C ILE A 285 14.06 -1.25 3.90
N GLU A 286 14.70 -2.29 3.35
CA GLU A 286 15.68 -3.15 4.02
C GLU A 286 17.03 -3.21 3.30
N GLY A 287 18.03 -3.83 3.92
CA GLY A 287 19.39 -4.00 3.39
C GLY A 287 20.37 -2.90 3.84
N GLU A 288 21.55 -2.84 3.22
CA GLU A 288 22.65 -1.94 3.62
C GLU A 288 22.29 -0.44 3.54
N ARG A 289 21.31 -0.08 2.71
CA ARG A 289 20.77 1.29 2.60
C ARG A 289 19.31 1.38 3.05
N GLY A 290 18.91 0.42 3.89
CA GLY A 290 17.58 0.28 4.45
C GLY A 290 17.32 1.21 5.64
N SER A 291 16.08 1.16 6.14
CA SER A 291 15.61 1.98 7.25
C SER A 291 16.36 1.68 8.55
N LEU A 292 16.57 0.40 8.89
CA LEU A 292 17.29 0.03 10.11
C LEU A 292 18.73 0.55 10.12
N GLU A 293 19.47 0.37 9.03
CA GLU A 293 20.87 0.81 8.94
C GLU A 293 20.97 2.34 8.99
N TYR A 294 20.03 3.06 8.39
CA TYR A 294 19.93 4.52 8.53
C TYR A 294 19.80 4.97 9.99
N VAL A 295 18.91 4.31 10.76
CA VAL A 295 18.70 4.61 12.19
C VAL A 295 19.93 4.23 13.03
N LYS A 296 20.59 3.11 12.73
CA LYS A 296 21.86 2.74 13.39
C LYS A 296 22.96 3.76 13.12
N GLU A 297 23.11 4.22 11.88
CA GLU A 297 24.10 5.23 11.51
C GLU A 297 23.84 6.54 12.27
N ALA A 298 22.58 6.96 12.35
CA ALA A 298 22.15 8.12 13.14
C ALA A 298 22.59 8.01 14.61
N LEU A 299 22.22 6.91 15.26
CA LEU A 299 22.52 6.64 16.67
C LEU A 299 24.03 6.57 16.95
N SER A 300 24.83 6.04 16.02
CA SER A 300 26.29 5.92 16.21
C SER A 300 27.02 7.27 16.33
N LYS A 301 26.40 8.35 15.86
CA LYS A 301 26.95 9.72 15.90
C LYS A 301 26.55 10.48 17.18
N LEU A 302 25.64 9.93 17.99
CA LEU A 302 25.07 10.61 19.15
C LEU A 302 25.72 10.14 20.46
N ASN A 303 25.74 11.03 21.46
CA ASN A 303 26.12 10.65 22.82
C ASN A 303 24.94 9.96 23.54
N LYS A 304 25.15 9.47 24.76
CA LYS A 304 24.14 8.71 25.52
C LYS A 304 22.81 9.48 25.67
N GLU A 305 22.87 10.73 26.11
CA GLU A 305 21.70 11.59 26.34
C GLU A 305 20.95 11.89 25.04
N LYS A 306 21.67 12.31 23.99
CA LYS A 306 21.07 12.59 22.68
C LYS A 306 20.50 11.35 22.00
N SER A 307 21.05 10.17 22.28
CA SER A 307 20.51 8.90 21.75
C SER A 307 19.14 8.58 22.34
N VAL A 308 18.94 8.87 23.63
CA VAL A 308 17.63 8.73 24.30
C VAL A 308 16.63 9.74 23.74
N GLU A 309 17.05 11.00 23.58
CA GLU A 309 16.22 12.05 22.98
C GLU A 309 15.80 11.70 21.54
N TYR A 310 16.75 11.28 20.70
CA TYR A 310 16.49 10.84 19.34
C TYR A 310 15.51 9.66 19.29
N ALA A 311 15.67 8.65 20.15
CA ALA A 311 14.76 7.50 20.17
C ALA A 311 13.32 7.92 20.51
N LYS A 312 13.14 8.82 21.47
CA LYS A 312 11.83 9.37 21.84
C LYS A 312 11.25 10.24 20.73
N ASN A 313 12.07 11.07 20.10
CA ASN A 313 11.65 11.97 19.04
C ASN A 313 11.24 11.21 17.78
N LEU A 314 12.08 10.29 17.29
CA LEU A 314 11.76 9.42 16.15
C LEU A 314 10.44 8.69 16.36
N THR A 315 10.24 8.09 17.54
CA THR A 315 9.00 7.33 17.80
C THR A 315 7.77 8.25 17.84
N ASN A 316 7.91 9.43 18.45
CA ASN A 316 6.82 10.42 18.49
C ASN A 316 6.46 10.92 17.09
N GLU A 317 7.47 11.34 16.32
CA GLU A 317 7.28 11.89 15.01
C GLU A 317 6.78 10.81 14.04
N PHE A 318 7.19 9.54 14.19
CA PHE A 318 6.66 8.45 13.38
C PHE A 318 5.18 8.18 13.67
N ALA A 319 4.77 8.17 14.95
CA ALA A 319 3.35 8.06 15.31
C ALA A 319 2.52 9.20 14.70
N ARG A 320 3.05 10.43 14.71
CA ARG A 320 2.42 11.57 14.04
C ARG A 320 2.37 11.43 12.51
N SER A 321 3.39 10.79 11.91
CA SER A 321 3.39 10.47 10.47
C SER A 321 2.26 9.52 10.12
N MET A 322 2.00 8.53 10.98
CA MET A 322 0.88 7.60 10.81
C MET A 322 -0.45 8.33 10.89
N GLU A 323 -0.69 9.15 11.91
CA GLU A 323 -1.90 9.97 12.04
C GLU A 323 -2.14 10.87 10.81
N ILE A 324 -1.08 11.52 10.29
CA ILE A 324 -1.21 12.34 9.08
C ILE A 324 -1.65 11.50 7.88
N ILE A 325 -1.07 10.31 7.72
CA ILE A 325 -1.36 9.43 6.59
C ILE A 325 -2.74 8.80 6.70
N THR A 326 -3.15 8.38 7.90
CA THR A 326 -4.35 7.58 8.11
C THR A 326 -5.59 8.40 8.38
N ASP A 327 -5.46 9.59 8.96
CA ASP A 327 -6.60 10.41 9.35
C ASP A 327 -6.61 11.74 8.59
N ILE A 328 -5.53 12.53 8.65
CA ILE A 328 -5.52 13.91 8.11
C ILE A 328 -5.59 13.95 6.58
N ILE A 329 -4.75 13.18 5.88
CA ILE A 329 -4.72 13.17 4.41
C ILE A 329 -6.08 12.73 3.81
N PRO A 330 -6.72 11.64 4.28
CA PRO A 330 -8.07 11.28 3.87
C PRO A 330 -9.10 12.38 4.11
N GLU A 331 -9.16 12.93 5.33
CA GLU A 331 -10.11 13.99 5.68
C GLU A 331 -9.96 15.24 4.80
N GLU A 332 -8.73 15.56 4.41
CA GLU A 332 -8.45 16.71 3.54
C GLU A 332 -8.69 16.38 2.05
N ASP A 333 -8.46 15.14 1.57
CA ASP A 333 -8.81 14.72 0.19
C ASP A 333 -10.32 14.77 -0.06
N ASP A 334 -11.13 14.49 0.97
CA ASP A 334 -12.60 14.62 0.90
C ASP A 334 -13.04 16.07 0.68
N LYS A 335 -12.26 17.04 1.17
CA LYS A 335 -12.53 18.48 1.00
C LYS A 335 -11.95 19.01 -0.30
N ASN A 336 -10.75 18.56 -0.65
CA ASN A 336 -10.03 18.93 -1.87
C ASN A 336 -9.38 17.68 -2.48
N SER A 337 -10.04 17.14 -3.49
CA SER A 337 -9.57 15.93 -4.19
C SER A 337 -8.18 16.10 -4.81
N LEU A 338 -7.65 17.32 -4.93
CA LEU A 338 -6.32 17.52 -5.47
C LEU A 338 -5.23 16.86 -4.60
N ILE A 339 -5.48 16.70 -3.30
CA ILE A 339 -4.53 16.07 -2.35
C ILE A 339 -4.25 14.62 -2.72
N GLY A 340 -5.29 13.83 -2.99
CA GLY A 340 -5.14 12.47 -3.49
C GLY A 340 -4.67 12.43 -4.94
N ASP A 341 -4.97 13.45 -5.75
CA ASP A 341 -4.59 13.49 -7.17
C ASP A 341 -3.08 13.66 -7.32
N VAL A 342 -2.41 14.45 -6.47
CA VAL A 342 -0.95 14.57 -6.53
C VAL A 342 -0.23 13.28 -6.11
N LEU A 343 -0.89 12.44 -5.29
CA LEU A 343 -0.40 11.10 -4.95
C LEU A 343 -0.55 10.12 -6.14
N LEU A 344 -1.58 10.28 -6.97
CA LEU A 344 -1.72 9.55 -8.24
C LEU A 344 -0.67 9.97 -9.26
N LEU A 345 -0.38 11.28 -9.33
CA LEU A 345 0.61 11.82 -10.25
C LEU A 345 2.02 11.35 -9.89
N ASP A 346 2.45 11.57 -8.64
CA ASP A 346 3.75 11.12 -8.14
C ASP A 346 3.70 10.82 -6.64
N LYS A 347 3.43 9.56 -6.30
CA LYS A 347 3.37 9.06 -4.93
C LYS A 347 4.59 9.43 -4.10
N ASN A 348 5.79 9.21 -4.64
CA ASN A 348 7.03 9.30 -3.87
C ASN A 348 7.32 10.76 -3.47
N LYS A 349 7.18 11.69 -4.41
CA LYS A 349 7.44 13.11 -4.15
C LYS A 349 6.31 13.75 -3.35
N SER A 350 5.07 13.43 -3.68
CA SER A 350 3.90 14.01 -3.03
C SER A 350 3.74 13.51 -1.59
N LEU A 351 4.09 12.25 -1.28
CA LEU A 351 4.02 11.78 0.11
C LEU A 351 5.03 12.52 1.00
N VAL A 352 6.25 12.77 0.53
CA VAL A 352 7.25 13.59 1.24
C VAL A 352 6.73 15.02 1.42
N PHE A 353 6.17 15.62 0.37
CA PHE A 353 5.61 16.96 0.39
C PHE A 353 4.47 17.08 1.43
N LEU A 354 3.46 16.20 1.35
CA LEU A 354 2.28 16.23 2.20
C LEU A 354 2.62 15.93 3.67
N LEU A 355 3.48 14.94 3.93
CA LEU A 355 3.95 14.63 5.29
C LEU A 355 4.60 15.85 5.96
N ARG A 356 5.37 16.65 5.21
CA ARG A 356 5.97 17.87 5.76
C ARG A 356 4.96 19.01 5.87
N ALA A 357 4.06 19.15 4.90
CA ALA A 357 3.10 20.24 4.87
C ALA A 357 2.10 20.15 6.04
N PHE A 358 1.52 18.96 6.27
CA PHE A 358 0.52 18.75 7.33
C PHE A 358 1.10 18.72 8.75
N ARG A 359 2.41 18.56 8.93
CA ARG A 359 3.05 18.61 10.25
C ARG A 359 2.96 19.96 10.95
N ASN A 360 2.70 21.03 10.21
CA ASN A 360 2.63 22.36 10.80
C ASN A 360 1.21 22.79 11.19
N GLY A 361 0.22 21.87 11.11
CA GLY A 361 -1.14 22.09 11.62
C GLY A 361 -1.96 23.12 10.84
N ASN A 362 -1.46 23.62 9.71
CA ASN A 362 -2.21 24.52 8.84
C ASN A 362 -2.96 23.71 7.78
N PRO A 363 -4.22 24.06 7.46
CA PRO A 363 -4.86 23.55 6.26
C PRO A 363 -3.98 23.88 5.05
N LEU A 364 -3.78 22.91 4.18
CA LEU A 364 -2.99 23.12 2.98
C LEU A 364 -3.75 24.10 2.09
N GLU A 365 -3.18 25.29 1.86
CA GLU A 365 -3.80 26.28 0.99
C GLU A 365 -4.07 25.66 -0.39
N ASN A 366 -5.32 25.75 -0.87
CA ASN A 366 -5.71 25.21 -2.18
C ASN A 366 -4.75 25.66 -3.30
N LYS A 367 -4.30 26.91 -3.24
CA LYS A 367 -3.37 27.47 -4.21
C LYS A 367 -2.00 26.79 -4.22
N LEU A 368 -1.50 26.40 -3.05
CA LEU A 368 -0.22 25.73 -2.94
C LEU A 368 -0.27 24.33 -3.53
N ILE A 369 -1.35 23.59 -3.28
CA ILE A 369 -1.51 22.24 -3.83
C ILE A 369 -1.77 22.28 -5.35
N GLU A 370 -2.49 23.29 -5.86
CA GLU A 370 -2.60 23.59 -7.30
C GLU A 370 -1.24 23.84 -7.95
N ARG A 371 -0.41 24.69 -7.31
CA ARG A 371 0.96 24.95 -7.77
C ARG A 371 1.82 23.70 -7.73
N TRP A 372 1.68 22.86 -6.71
CA TRP A 372 2.40 21.59 -6.60
C TRP A 372 2.02 20.60 -7.71
N GLU A 373 0.72 20.41 -7.98
CA GLU A 373 0.27 19.57 -9.11
C GLU A 373 0.83 20.10 -10.43
N ASN A 374 0.64 21.39 -10.71
CA ASN A 374 1.09 21.98 -11.96
C ASN A 374 2.62 21.88 -12.10
N PHE A 375 3.37 22.14 -11.02
CA PHE A 375 4.81 21.94 -10.97
C PHE A 375 5.22 20.53 -11.39
N LEU A 376 4.60 19.50 -10.82
CA LEU A 376 4.90 18.10 -11.16
C LEU A 376 4.57 17.79 -12.62
N LEU A 377 3.45 18.29 -13.15
CA LEU A 377 3.09 18.11 -14.57
C LEU A 377 4.11 18.74 -15.51
N LEU A 378 4.52 19.98 -15.24
CA LEU A 378 5.53 20.68 -16.05
C LEU A 378 6.90 19.99 -15.94
N TYR A 379 7.27 19.51 -14.75
CA TYR A 379 8.46 18.69 -14.56
C TYR A 379 8.44 17.43 -15.42
N GLU A 380 7.32 16.70 -15.43
CA GLU A 380 7.15 15.47 -16.21
C GLU A 380 7.22 15.72 -17.73
N ILE A 381 6.67 16.84 -18.22
CA ILE A 381 6.79 17.26 -19.63
C ILE A 381 8.27 17.46 -20.02
N ILE A 382 9.04 18.16 -19.17
CA ILE A 382 10.47 18.37 -19.41
C ILE A 382 11.23 17.04 -19.34
N TYR A 383 10.95 16.23 -18.32
CA TYR A 383 11.64 14.96 -18.08
C TYR A 383 11.46 13.96 -19.23
N TYR A 384 10.23 13.83 -19.75
CA TYR A 384 9.92 12.94 -20.87
C TYR A 384 10.60 13.32 -22.21
N ASN A 385 10.91 14.60 -22.42
CA ASN A 385 11.32 15.15 -23.71
C ASN A 385 12.82 15.38 -23.91
N GLY A 386 13.69 14.72 -23.14
CA GLY A 386 15.11 14.69 -23.51
C GLY A 386 16.15 14.56 -22.40
N TYR A 387 15.77 14.21 -21.18
CA TYR A 387 16.74 14.15 -20.08
C TYR A 387 16.97 12.74 -19.48
N PHE A 388 16.60 11.68 -20.20
CA PHE A 388 16.96 10.29 -19.84
C PHE A 388 18.45 9.95 -20.07
N TYR A 389 19.14 10.65 -20.98
CA TYR A 389 20.44 10.20 -21.52
C TYR A 389 21.67 11.01 -21.07
N ASN A 390 21.52 11.97 -20.15
CA ASN A 390 22.65 12.78 -19.68
C ASN A 390 22.78 12.70 -18.15
N SER A 391 23.85 12.09 -17.65
CA SER A 391 24.13 11.88 -16.22
C SER A 391 24.17 13.17 -15.38
N LYS A 392 24.33 14.34 -16.02
CA LYS A 392 24.28 15.67 -15.37
C LYS A 392 22.85 16.23 -15.21
N ALA A 393 21.84 15.64 -15.85
CA ALA A 393 20.45 16.08 -15.78
C ALA A 393 19.72 15.63 -14.50
N PHE A 394 20.28 14.69 -13.75
CA PHE A 394 19.74 14.14 -12.50
C PHE A 394 19.82 15.06 -11.28
N ARG A 395 20.38 16.27 -11.41
CA ARG A 395 20.43 17.25 -10.32
C ARG A 395 19.20 18.15 -10.39
N ASP A 396 18.03 17.57 -10.15
CA ASP A 396 16.85 18.33 -9.79
C ASP A 396 16.98 18.90 -8.36
N ASN A 397 16.12 19.84 -8.01
CA ASN A 397 16.20 20.55 -6.74
C ASN A 397 14.95 20.33 -5.87
N PHE A 398 14.40 19.11 -5.90
CA PHE A 398 13.29 18.75 -5.01
C PHE A 398 13.66 18.87 -3.53
N GLU A 399 14.93 18.62 -3.19
CA GLU A 399 15.43 18.78 -1.83
C GLU A 399 15.22 20.20 -1.29
N ASN A 400 15.48 21.26 -2.08
CA ASN A 400 15.19 22.62 -1.63
C ASN A 400 13.69 22.89 -1.45
N ILE A 401 12.85 22.31 -2.31
CA ILE A 401 11.38 22.39 -2.13
C ILE A 401 11.02 21.78 -0.77
N PHE A 402 11.48 20.56 -0.48
CA PHE A 402 11.16 19.91 0.80
C PHE A 402 11.74 20.67 2.01
N LYS A 403 12.96 21.19 1.93
CA LYS A 403 13.56 22.05 2.97
C LYS A 403 12.75 23.33 3.20
N SER A 404 12.21 23.92 2.14
CA SER A 404 11.40 25.14 2.24
C SER A 404 10.06 24.92 2.95
N ILE A 405 9.60 23.67 3.04
CA ILE A 405 8.47 23.25 3.88
C ILE A 405 8.99 23.07 5.31
N SER A 406 9.28 24.20 5.97
CA SER A 406 9.76 24.25 7.35
C SER A 406 9.15 25.43 8.11
N GLY A 407 8.82 25.20 9.38
CA GLY A 407 8.20 26.19 10.26
C GLY A 407 6.69 26.38 10.07
N LEU A 408 6.14 27.38 10.75
CA LEU A 408 4.69 27.60 10.89
C LEU A 408 3.97 28.12 9.63
N SER A 409 4.67 28.35 8.52
CA SER A 409 4.09 28.89 7.28
C SER A 409 4.65 28.21 6.04
N LEU A 410 3.78 27.94 5.07
CA LEU A 410 4.14 27.35 3.78
C LEU A 410 4.52 28.41 2.72
N GLN A 411 4.55 29.69 3.08
CA GLN A 411 4.84 30.80 2.15
C GLN A 411 6.22 30.67 1.51
N LYS A 412 7.22 30.16 2.24
CA LYS A 412 8.57 29.94 1.70
C LYS A 412 8.54 28.96 0.53
N CYS A 413 7.83 27.85 0.69
CA CYS A 413 7.64 26.86 -0.36
C CYS A 413 6.87 27.44 -1.54
N ASN A 414 5.77 28.14 -1.26
CA ASN A 414 4.95 28.77 -2.28
C ASN A 414 5.75 29.77 -3.14
N ASN A 415 6.53 30.65 -2.49
CA ASN A 415 7.41 31.60 -3.15
C ASN A 415 8.51 30.90 -3.94
N LEU A 416 9.08 29.81 -3.43
CA LEU A 416 10.13 29.06 -4.10
C LEU A 416 9.63 28.40 -5.40
N LEU A 417 8.45 27.76 -5.34
CA LEU A 417 7.80 27.19 -6.53
C LEU A 417 7.57 28.27 -7.59
N PHE A 418 7.07 29.44 -7.19
CA PHE A 418 6.87 30.58 -8.08
C PHE A 418 8.18 31.06 -8.72
N LYS A 419 9.26 31.16 -7.95
CA LYS A 419 10.59 31.52 -8.47
C LYS A 419 11.12 30.51 -9.48
N TYR A 420 10.90 29.21 -9.25
CA TYR A 420 11.26 28.16 -10.20
C TYR A 420 10.42 28.22 -11.48
N PHE A 421 9.17 28.67 -11.40
CA PHE A 421 8.33 28.87 -12.58
C PHE A 421 8.80 30.09 -13.40
N ASN A 422 9.02 31.24 -12.75
CA ASN A 422 9.32 32.54 -13.39
C ASN A 422 10.80 32.81 -13.72
N ASN A 423 11.68 31.80 -13.64
CA ASN A 423 13.11 31.92 -13.91
C ASN A 423 13.90 32.82 -12.92
N GLU A 424 13.34 33.10 -11.75
CA GLU A 424 14.04 33.84 -10.70
C GLU A 424 15.02 32.94 -9.94
N GLU A 425 14.77 31.63 -9.92
CA GLU A 425 15.65 30.64 -9.32
C GLU A 425 15.77 29.41 -10.21
N LYS A 426 16.91 28.70 -10.12
CA LYS A 426 17.15 27.49 -10.92
C LYS A 426 16.72 26.24 -10.16
N PHE A 427 15.78 25.50 -10.73
CA PHE A 427 15.40 24.17 -10.24
C PHE A 427 16.36 23.07 -10.72
N SER A 428 16.90 23.17 -11.94
CA SER A 428 17.88 22.19 -12.44
C SER A 428 19.05 22.90 -13.09
N TYR A 429 20.24 22.31 -12.98
CA TYR A 429 21.41 22.81 -13.69
C TYR A 429 21.22 22.83 -15.22
N SER A 430 20.51 21.84 -15.77
CA SER A 430 20.43 21.62 -17.22
C SER A 430 19.39 22.52 -17.89
N TRP A 431 18.16 22.52 -17.38
CA TRP A 431 17.06 23.31 -17.96
C TRP A 431 16.79 24.61 -17.19
N ARG A 432 17.40 24.87 -16.03
CA ARG A 432 17.25 26.11 -15.25
C ARG A 432 15.88 26.28 -14.58
N HIS A 433 14.79 26.54 -15.30
CA HIS A 433 13.47 26.92 -14.72
C HIS A 433 12.29 26.22 -15.43
N LEU A 434 11.11 26.15 -14.81
CA LEU A 434 10.00 25.34 -15.33
C LEU A 434 9.18 26.05 -16.42
N GLY A 435 8.82 27.32 -16.23
CA GLY A 435 7.79 28.01 -17.05
C GLY A 435 8.04 27.93 -18.55
N GLU A 436 8.89 28.79 -19.09
CA GLU A 436 9.12 28.87 -20.55
C GLU A 436 9.72 27.58 -21.13
N ASN A 437 10.52 26.84 -20.35
CA ASN A 437 11.10 25.59 -20.84
C ASN A 437 10.08 24.48 -21.00
N SER A 438 9.14 24.31 -20.06
CA SER A 438 8.09 23.31 -20.20
C SER A 438 7.25 23.57 -21.44
N LYS A 439 6.97 24.84 -21.74
CA LYS A 439 6.32 25.28 -22.97
C LYS A 439 7.12 24.92 -24.22
N ASN A 440 8.40 25.30 -24.28
CA ASN A 440 9.27 24.97 -25.42
C ASN A 440 9.40 23.45 -25.64
N HIS A 441 9.51 22.66 -24.57
CA HIS A 441 9.58 21.20 -24.65
C HIS A 441 8.24 20.58 -25.05
N PHE A 442 7.11 21.13 -24.58
CA PHE A 442 5.79 20.70 -25.01
C PHE A 442 5.62 20.94 -26.52
N GLU A 443 5.88 22.17 -26.99
CA GLU A 443 5.74 22.57 -28.40
C GLU A 443 6.64 21.75 -29.33
N SER A 444 7.92 21.58 -28.98
CA SER A 444 8.87 20.79 -29.77
C SER A 444 8.57 19.29 -29.78
N SER A 445 7.78 18.79 -28.82
CA SER A 445 7.43 17.37 -28.73
C SER A 445 6.05 17.02 -29.25
N ILE A 446 5.20 17.97 -29.64
CA ILE A 446 3.79 17.74 -30.06
C ILE A 446 3.64 16.53 -31.00
N ASN A 447 4.51 16.41 -32.01
CA ASN A 447 4.44 15.29 -32.97
C ASN A 447 4.67 13.93 -32.30
N LYS A 448 5.55 13.85 -31.30
CA LYS A 448 5.77 12.65 -30.49
C LYS A 448 4.53 12.33 -29.65
N TRP A 449 3.85 13.33 -29.09
CA TRP A 449 2.59 13.10 -28.36
C TRP A 449 1.50 12.53 -29.26
N LYS A 450 1.40 13.05 -30.49
CA LYS A 450 0.40 12.66 -31.48
C LYS A 450 0.64 11.28 -32.12
N SER A 451 1.88 10.77 -32.11
CA SER A 451 2.24 9.54 -32.82
C SER A 451 2.78 8.41 -31.92
N ASN A 452 3.45 8.74 -30.82
CA ASN A 452 4.21 7.76 -30.04
C ASN A 452 4.45 8.18 -28.58
N ILE A 453 3.38 8.20 -27.78
CA ILE A 453 3.43 8.47 -26.33
C ILE A 453 3.08 7.27 -25.47
N TYR A 454 2.46 6.25 -26.06
CA TYR A 454 2.13 5.00 -25.39
C TYR A 454 3.36 4.38 -24.71
N GLY A 455 3.19 3.89 -23.48
CA GLY A 455 4.26 3.37 -22.63
C GLY A 455 4.85 4.41 -21.65
N TRP A 456 4.52 5.70 -21.78
CA TRP A 456 4.80 6.66 -20.72
C TRP A 456 3.67 6.70 -19.70
N ASN A 457 3.89 6.07 -18.54
CA ASN A 457 2.85 5.88 -17.52
C ASN A 457 2.18 7.20 -17.06
N LYS A 458 2.87 8.34 -17.12
CA LYS A 458 2.29 9.62 -16.71
C LYS A 458 1.22 10.15 -17.67
N VAL A 459 1.17 9.66 -18.92
CA VAL A 459 0.16 10.09 -19.90
C VAL A 459 -1.26 9.84 -19.40
N GLY A 460 -1.48 8.79 -18.58
CA GLY A 460 -2.78 8.52 -17.99
C GLY A 460 -3.24 9.62 -17.04
N TYR A 461 -2.33 10.32 -16.37
CA TYR A 461 -2.73 11.46 -15.54
C TYR A 461 -3.20 12.66 -16.38
N PHE A 462 -2.56 12.92 -17.54
CA PHE A 462 -3.05 13.94 -18.48
C PHE A 462 -4.44 13.59 -19.02
N LEU A 463 -4.67 12.32 -19.37
CA LEU A 463 -6.00 11.83 -19.78
C LEU A 463 -7.03 11.93 -18.65
N TYR A 464 -6.63 11.64 -17.41
CA TYR A 464 -7.46 11.83 -16.22
C TYR A 464 -7.89 13.29 -16.08
N LYS A 465 -6.96 14.24 -16.12
CA LYS A 465 -7.29 15.67 -16.02
C LYS A 465 -8.15 16.15 -17.19
N TYR A 466 -7.93 15.62 -18.39
CA TYR A 466 -8.78 15.88 -19.56
C TYR A 466 -10.22 15.44 -19.29
N GLU A 467 -10.44 14.24 -18.77
CA GLU A 467 -11.76 13.73 -18.39
C GLU A 467 -12.42 14.59 -17.31
N ILE A 468 -11.70 14.92 -16.24
CA ILE A 468 -12.24 15.76 -15.14
C ILE A 468 -12.64 17.15 -15.64
N SER A 469 -11.83 17.75 -16.51
CA SER A 469 -12.15 19.06 -17.10
C SER A 469 -13.43 19.06 -17.96
N ASN A 470 -13.86 17.87 -18.40
CA ASN A 470 -15.08 17.64 -19.17
C ASN A 470 -16.23 17.03 -18.34
N GLY A 471 -16.17 17.14 -17.00
CA GLY A 471 -17.27 16.80 -16.10
C GLY A 471 -17.40 15.32 -15.73
N SER A 472 -16.35 14.53 -15.96
CA SER A 472 -16.24 13.14 -15.48
C SER A 472 -16.13 13.09 -13.95
N ASN A 473 -16.61 12.01 -13.34
CA ASN A 473 -16.65 11.88 -11.87
C ASN A 473 -15.29 11.42 -11.33
N ILE A 474 -14.68 12.27 -10.50
CA ILE A 474 -13.39 12.05 -9.84
C ILE A 474 -13.37 10.70 -9.11
N CYS A 475 -14.37 10.44 -8.25
CA CYS A 475 -14.43 9.22 -7.45
C CYS A 475 -14.56 7.96 -8.32
N GLU A 476 -15.35 8.00 -9.39
CA GLU A 476 -15.55 6.84 -10.28
C GLU A 476 -14.26 6.47 -11.02
N ILE A 477 -13.54 7.44 -11.58
CA ILE A 477 -12.27 7.19 -12.28
C ILE A 477 -11.22 6.68 -11.29
N ARG A 478 -11.11 7.34 -10.14
CA ARG A 478 -10.16 6.97 -9.08
C ARG A 478 -10.36 5.54 -8.59
N ASN A 479 -11.60 5.10 -8.41
CA ASN A 479 -11.93 3.77 -7.91
C ASN A 479 -11.79 2.67 -8.98
N SER A 480 -12.00 3.00 -10.25
CA SER A 480 -12.01 2.03 -11.36
C SER A 480 -10.64 1.90 -12.06
N ILE A 481 -9.93 3.01 -12.26
CA ILE A 481 -8.72 3.10 -13.09
C ILE A 481 -7.43 3.01 -12.27
N PHE A 482 -7.36 3.73 -11.14
CA PHE A 482 -6.16 3.84 -10.31
C PHE A 482 -6.16 2.87 -9.14
N LYS A 483 -6.63 1.63 -9.35
CA LYS A 483 -6.77 0.65 -8.28
C LYS A 483 -5.43 -0.02 -7.98
N ASN A 484 -5.09 -0.21 -6.70
CA ASN A 484 -3.90 -0.94 -6.25
C ASN A 484 -2.55 -0.45 -6.86
N ASP A 485 -2.36 0.87 -7.01
CA ASP A 485 -1.21 1.53 -7.66
C ASP A 485 -0.99 1.18 -9.13
N SER A 486 -1.94 0.45 -9.72
CA SER A 486 -1.93 0.15 -11.13
C SER A 486 -2.73 1.19 -11.88
N LEU A 487 -2.09 1.83 -12.85
CA LEU A 487 -2.72 2.67 -13.85
C LEU A 487 -2.72 1.87 -15.15
N SER A 488 -3.90 1.64 -15.71
CA SER A 488 -4.03 1.01 -17.01
C SER A 488 -4.44 2.03 -18.07
N ILE A 489 -3.77 1.95 -19.21
CA ILE A 489 -4.02 2.78 -20.39
C ILE A 489 -4.17 1.81 -21.55
N ASP A 490 -5.21 1.98 -22.33
CA ASP A 490 -5.51 1.12 -23.47
C ASP A 490 -5.71 1.93 -24.75
N HIS A 491 -5.62 1.22 -25.87
CA HIS A 491 -5.89 1.76 -27.19
C HIS A 491 -7.40 1.76 -27.45
N ILE A 492 -7.95 2.91 -27.87
CA ILE A 492 -9.35 3.04 -28.28
C ILE A 492 -9.58 2.23 -29.57
N VAL A 493 -8.76 2.47 -30.59
CA VAL A 493 -8.61 1.62 -31.77
C VAL A 493 -7.54 0.58 -31.45
N ALA A 494 -7.98 -0.63 -31.14
CA ALA A 494 -7.12 -1.70 -30.68
C ALA A 494 -6.16 -2.20 -31.78
N ARG A 495 -4.98 -2.66 -31.36
CA ARG A 495 -4.01 -3.31 -32.26
C ARG A 495 -4.49 -4.68 -32.77
N GLY A 496 -5.43 -5.30 -32.06
CA GLY A 496 -6.00 -6.61 -32.38
C GLY A 496 -7.15 -6.59 -33.39
N LEU A 497 -7.43 -5.45 -34.04
CA LEU A 497 -8.47 -5.38 -35.08
C LEU A 497 -8.18 -6.36 -36.22
N THR A 498 -9.23 -7.04 -36.67
CA THR A 498 -9.17 -7.96 -37.81
C THR A 498 -9.57 -7.27 -39.11
N TRP A 499 -9.22 -7.85 -40.26
CA TRP A 499 -9.71 -7.37 -41.56
C TRP A 499 -11.23 -7.35 -41.65
N ASN A 500 -11.91 -8.27 -40.96
CA ASN A 500 -13.37 -8.28 -40.84
C ASN A 500 -13.88 -7.03 -40.10
N ASP A 501 -13.22 -6.62 -39.01
CA ASP A 501 -13.56 -5.39 -38.29
C ASP A 501 -13.32 -4.14 -39.17
N LEU A 502 -12.39 -4.21 -40.13
CA LEU A 502 -12.10 -3.15 -41.09
C LEU A 502 -13.02 -3.18 -42.34
N ASN A 503 -14.06 -4.02 -42.35
CA ASN A 503 -14.98 -4.25 -43.49
C ASN A 503 -14.38 -4.94 -44.72
N TYR A 504 -13.26 -5.68 -44.57
CA TYR A 504 -12.64 -6.49 -45.64
C TYR A 504 -12.76 -7.98 -45.33
N LEU A 505 -13.97 -8.54 -45.53
CA LEU A 505 -14.30 -9.95 -45.21
C LEU A 505 -13.54 -10.97 -46.07
N ASP A 506 -13.24 -10.61 -47.32
CA ASP A 506 -12.59 -11.44 -48.34
C ASP A 506 -11.07 -11.20 -48.42
N TYR A 507 -10.48 -10.41 -47.51
CA TYR A 507 -9.08 -9.94 -47.60
C TYR A 507 -8.06 -11.05 -47.93
N TYR A 508 -8.17 -12.21 -47.26
CA TYR A 508 -7.24 -13.33 -47.46
C TYR A 508 -7.45 -14.07 -48.80
N GLU A 509 -8.60 -13.88 -49.44
CA GLU A 509 -8.95 -14.44 -50.75
C GLU A 509 -8.54 -13.49 -51.90
N LEU A 510 -8.24 -12.22 -51.59
CA LEU A 510 -7.82 -11.23 -52.58
C LEU A 510 -6.38 -11.45 -53.05
N SER A 511 -6.17 -11.31 -54.36
CA SER A 511 -4.83 -11.32 -54.97
C SER A 511 -4.01 -10.10 -54.56
N ASN A 512 -2.68 -10.19 -54.62
CA ASN A 512 -1.79 -9.07 -54.22
C ASN A 512 -1.82 -7.87 -55.18
N VAL A 513 -2.46 -8.00 -56.35
CA VAL A 513 -2.65 -6.90 -57.30
C VAL A 513 -4.06 -6.30 -57.21
N ASP A 514 -4.91 -6.81 -56.31
CA ASP A 514 -6.26 -6.30 -56.11
C ASP A 514 -6.22 -4.93 -55.41
N GLU A 515 -6.90 -3.95 -56.00
CA GLU A 515 -6.96 -2.58 -55.49
C GLU A 515 -7.57 -2.51 -54.09
N ARG A 516 -8.58 -3.34 -53.78
CA ARG A 516 -9.21 -3.37 -52.44
C ARG A 516 -8.26 -3.89 -51.37
N LYS A 517 -7.36 -4.82 -51.73
CA LYS A 517 -6.35 -5.33 -50.79
C LYS A 517 -5.32 -4.25 -50.48
N LYS A 518 -4.90 -3.51 -51.51
CA LYS A 518 -4.02 -2.35 -51.36
C LYS A 518 -4.66 -1.25 -50.51
N GLU A 519 -5.93 -0.92 -50.75
CA GLU A 519 -6.68 0.03 -49.93
C GLU A 519 -6.75 -0.38 -48.45
N ALA A 520 -6.94 -1.67 -48.17
CA ALA A 520 -6.95 -2.20 -46.81
C ALA A 520 -5.58 -2.07 -46.13
N ASP A 521 -4.51 -2.43 -46.84
CA ASP A 521 -3.13 -2.33 -46.34
C ASP A 521 -2.73 -0.86 -46.10
N ASP A 522 -3.08 0.04 -47.02
CA ASP A 522 -2.83 1.49 -46.90
C ASP A 522 -3.58 2.08 -45.70
N LEU A 523 -4.87 1.72 -45.51
CA LEU A 523 -5.67 2.15 -44.35
C LEU A 523 -5.03 1.70 -43.03
N TRP A 524 -4.60 0.44 -42.93
CA TRP A 524 -3.97 -0.06 -41.71
C TRP A 524 -2.61 0.60 -41.46
N ALA A 525 -1.81 0.81 -42.51
CA ALA A 525 -0.55 1.53 -42.41
C ALA A 525 -0.75 2.96 -41.90
N GLU A 526 -1.79 3.66 -42.35
CA GLU A 526 -2.14 4.99 -41.86
C GLU A 526 -2.59 4.95 -40.39
N ILE A 527 -3.43 3.98 -39.97
CA ILE A 527 -3.82 3.81 -38.56
C ILE A 527 -2.60 3.61 -37.66
N LEU A 528 -1.62 2.81 -38.11
CA LEU A 528 -0.39 2.56 -37.35
C LEU A 528 0.44 3.83 -37.08
N THR A 529 0.30 4.88 -37.90
CA THR A 529 1.02 6.15 -37.68
C THR A 529 0.52 6.93 -36.46
N VAL A 530 -0.75 6.73 -36.07
CA VAL A 530 -1.39 7.42 -34.95
C VAL A 530 -1.76 6.50 -33.78
N ILE A 531 -1.54 5.19 -33.93
CA ILE A 531 -2.02 4.17 -32.99
C ILE A 531 -1.47 4.38 -31.57
N ASN A 532 -0.24 4.87 -31.43
CA ASN A 532 0.40 5.13 -30.13
C ASN A 532 0.30 6.59 -29.69
N GLY A 533 -0.44 7.41 -30.43
CA GLY A 533 -0.70 8.80 -30.11
C GLY A 533 -1.71 8.97 -28.99
N ILE A 534 -1.61 10.08 -28.24
CA ILE A 534 -2.49 10.37 -27.09
C ILE A 534 -3.99 10.33 -27.44
N GLY A 535 -4.35 10.73 -28.65
CA GLY A 535 -5.71 10.73 -29.20
C GLY A 535 -6.29 9.33 -29.38
N ASN A 536 -5.47 8.28 -29.47
CA ASN A 536 -5.92 6.89 -29.49
C ASN A 536 -5.82 6.21 -28.11
N LEU A 537 -5.43 6.93 -27.05
CA LEU A 537 -5.28 6.37 -25.71
C LEU A 537 -6.44 6.76 -24.80
N SER A 538 -6.90 5.81 -23.98
CA SER A 538 -7.88 6.04 -22.92
C SER A 538 -7.42 5.38 -21.63
N LEU A 539 -7.91 5.91 -20.51
CA LEU A 539 -7.87 5.18 -19.23
C LEU A 539 -8.66 3.87 -19.35
N SER A 540 -8.18 2.81 -18.69
CA SER A 540 -8.81 1.49 -18.65
C SER A 540 -8.65 0.83 -17.27
N THR A 541 -9.33 -0.30 -17.04
CA THR A 541 -9.19 -1.07 -15.80
C THR A 541 -8.20 -2.23 -15.98
N THR A 542 -7.42 -2.54 -14.95
CA THR A 542 -6.44 -3.64 -15.00
C THR A 542 -7.04 -5.03 -15.22
N THR A 543 -8.32 -5.22 -14.90
CA THR A 543 -9.05 -6.47 -15.13
C THR A 543 -9.61 -6.64 -16.54
N GLN A 544 -9.66 -5.58 -17.36
CA GLN A 544 -10.35 -5.59 -18.67
C GLN A 544 -9.43 -5.42 -19.89
N ASN A 545 -8.14 -5.11 -19.72
CA ASN A 545 -7.17 -5.02 -20.84
C ASN A 545 -7.15 -6.27 -21.74
N SER A 546 -7.51 -7.45 -21.22
CA SER A 546 -7.54 -8.70 -21.99
C SER A 546 -8.82 -8.88 -22.82
N SER A 547 -9.94 -8.29 -22.40
CA SER A 547 -11.24 -8.36 -23.11
C SER A 547 -11.48 -7.18 -24.05
N ASP A 548 -10.92 -6.01 -23.73
CA ASP A 548 -11.08 -4.78 -24.51
C ASP A 548 -10.00 -4.60 -25.60
N SER A 549 -9.05 -5.53 -25.70
CA SER A 549 -7.97 -5.52 -26.71
C SER A 549 -8.39 -5.99 -28.11
N ASN A 550 -9.67 -6.31 -28.31
CA ASN A 550 -10.23 -6.79 -29.58
C ASN A 550 -11.57 -6.14 -29.88
N GLY A 551 -11.79 -5.79 -31.15
CA GLY A 551 -13.04 -5.27 -31.66
C GLY A 551 -13.08 -3.76 -31.83
N LEU A 552 -14.15 -3.29 -32.47
CA LEU A 552 -14.32 -1.88 -32.83
C LEU A 552 -14.54 -0.99 -31.60
N PRO A 553 -14.06 0.28 -31.62
CA PRO A 553 -14.12 1.19 -30.47
C PRO A 553 -15.48 1.30 -29.77
N TYR A 554 -16.57 1.35 -30.54
CA TYR A 554 -17.93 1.47 -29.99
C TYR A 554 -18.38 0.25 -29.16
N LYS A 555 -17.71 -0.91 -29.29
CA LYS A 555 -18.02 -2.11 -28.49
C LYS A 555 -17.61 -1.94 -27.02
N HIS A 556 -16.72 -1.01 -26.71
CA HIS A 556 -16.18 -0.76 -25.37
C HIS A 556 -16.90 0.39 -24.63
N LEU A 557 -17.99 0.95 -25.18
CA LEU A 557 -18.71 2.09 -24.59
C LEU A 557 -19.19 1.83 -23.15
N LYS A 558 -19.63 0.60 -22.85
CA LYS A 558 -20.03 0.20 -21.50
C LYS A 558 -18.86 0.28 -20.50
N THR A 559 -17.63 0.02 -20.96
CA THR A 559 -16.43 0.17 -20.12
C THR A 559 -16.21 1.64 -19.78
N TYR A 560 -16.27 2.53 -20.77
CA TYR A 560 -16.10 3.97 -20.53
C TYR A 560 -17.18 4.54 -19.60
N GLU A 561 -18.44 4.15 -19.81
CA GLU A 561 -19.55 4.54 -18.94
C GLU A 561 -19.34 4.06 -17.50
N LYS A 562 -18.99 2.78 -17.31
CA LYS A 562 -18.73 2.19 -15.99
C LYS A 562 -17.56 2.86 -15.26
N CYS A 563 -16.55 3.33 -16.00
CA CYS A 563 -15.38 4.00 -15.44
C CYS A 563 -15.58 5.51 -15.23
N GLY A 564 -16.74 6.06 -15.62
CA GLY A 564 -17.02 7.49 -15.52
C GLY A 564 -16.32 8.35 -16.57
N LEU A 565 -15.81 7.76 -17.66
CA LEU A 565 -15.06 8.45 -18.72
C LEU A 565 -16.00 9.11 -19.75
N LYS A 566 -16.70 10.16 -19.31
CA LYS A 566 -17.76 10.81 -20.09
C LYS A 566 -17.27 11.39 -21.41
N GLN A 567 -16.09 12.01 -21.42
CA GLN A 567 -15.60 12.67 -22.62
C GLN A 567 -15.17 11.64 -23.66
N THR A 568 -14.40 10.64 -23.26
CA THR A 568 -14.03 9.52 -24.14
C THR A 568 -15.27 8.79 -24.66
N PHE A 569 -16.26 8.52 -23.82
CA PHE A 569 -17.54 7.94 -24.27
C PHE A 569 -18.19 8.78 -25.39
N LYS A 570 -18.32 10.09 -25.17
CA LYS A 570 -18.95 11.02 -26.10
C LYS A 570 -18.22 11.08 -27.44
N GLU A 571 -16.89 11.07 -27.42
CA GLU A 571 -16.05 11.12 -28.61
C GLU A 571 -16.13 9.80 -29.40
N VAL A 572 -16.09 8.66 -28.72
CA VAL A 572 -15.93 7.33 -29.34
C VAL A 572 -17.25 6.70 -29.81
N GLN A 573 -18.41 7.09 -29.27
CA GLN A 573 -19.71 6.46 -29.58
C GLN A 573 -20.08 6.38 -31.08
N ASN A 574 -19.50 7.27 -31.89
CA ASN A 574 -19.73 7.35 -33.33
C ASN A 574 -18.61 6.71 -34.17
N TRP A 575 -17.57 6.13 -33.56
CA TRP A 575 -16.44 5.51 -34.24
C TRP A 575 -16.82 4.09 -34.71
N LYS A 576 -17.69 4.04 -35.72
CA LYS A 576 -18.19 2.77 -36.30
C LYS A 576 -17.53 2.43 -37.63
N ASP A 577 -17.18 3.44 -38.42
CA ASP A 577 -16.56 3.28 -39.74
C ASP A 577 -15.03 3.37 -39.61
N PRO A 578 -14.28 2.31 -39.97
CA PRO A 578 -12.82 2.32 -39.97
C PRO A 578 -12.18 3.45 -40.78
N LYS A 579 -12.82 3.89 -41.87
CA LYS A 579 -12.28 4.95 -42.75
C LYS A 579 -12.17 6.31 -42.06
N VAL A 580 -12.92 6.54 -40.98
CA VAL A 580 -12.89 7.81 -40.24
C VAL A 580 -12.03 7.74 -38.97
N PHE A 581 -11.44 6.59 -38.62
CA PHE A 581 -10.67 6.43 -37.38
C PHE A 581 -9.51 7.42 -37.27
N ILE A 582 -8.72 7.58 -38.33
CA ILE A 582 -7.58 8.51 -38.32
C ILE A 582 -8.05 9.95 -38.12
N SER A 583 -9.10 10.38 -38.83
CA SER A 583 -9.68 11.71 -38.68
C SER A 583 -10.18 11.95 -37.26
N ASN A 584 -10.91 10.98 -36.69
CA ASN A 584 -11.43 11.10 -35.32
C ASN A 584 -10.32 11.08 -34.26
N ILE A 585 -9.29 10.23 -34.41
CA ILE A 585 -8.11 10.22 -33.55
C ILE A 585 -7.40 11.56 -33.61
N ASN A 586 -7.25 12.15 -34.80
CA ASN A 586 -6.62 13.45 -34.98
C ASN A 586 -7.44 14.58 -34.34
N ILE A 587 -8.76 14.57 -34.46
CA ILE A 587 -9.64 15.54 -33.77
C ILE A 587 -9.46 15.44 -32.25
N ARG A 588 -9.49 14.21 -31.70
CA ARG A 588 -9.29 13.98 -30.26
C ARG A 588 -7.89 14.39 -29.81
N ASN A 589 -6.86 14.12 -30.63
CA ASN A 589 -5.50 14.61 -30.43
C ASN A 589 -5.49 16.14 -30.26
N GLU A 590 -6.07 16.90 -31.19
CA GLU A 590 -6.08 18.37 -31.07
C GLU A 590 -6.82 18.84 -29.82
N ASN A 591 -7.96 18.23 -29.47
CA ASN A 591 -8.71 18.58 -28.26
C ASN A 591 -7.88 18.37 -26.98
N ILE A 592 -7.21 17.22 -26.86
CA ILE A 592 -6.36 16.91 -25.69
C ILE A 592 -5.16 17.85 -25.66
N MET A 593 -4.52 18.11 -26.80
CA MET A 593 -3.35 18.99 -26.86
C MET A 593 -3.71 20.44 -26.56
N ALA A 594 -4.87 20.93 -27.02
CA ALA A 594 -5.41 22.23 -26.64
C ALA A 594 -5.65 22.32 -25.14
N PHE A 595 -6.28 21.30 -24.55
CA PHE A 595 -6.46 21.21 -23.10
C PHE A 595 -5.14 21.29 -22.34
N ILE A 596 -4.13 20.48 -22.72
CA ILE A 596 -2.82 20.50 -22.05
C ILE A 596 -2.15 21.87 -22.20
N SER A 597 -2.21 22.45 -23.39
CA SER A 597 -1.64 23.77 -23.65
C SER A 597 -2.28 24.86 -22.79
N GLU A 598 -3.61 24.92 -22.73
CA GLU A 598 -4.35 25.98 -22.05
C GLU A 598 -4.41 25.79 -20.53
N LYS A 599 -4.68 24.58 -20.06
CA LYS A 599 -4.98 24.31 -18.64
C LYS A 599 -3.78 23.85 -17.83
N ILE A 600 -2.69 23.42 -18.48
CA ILE A 600 -1.50 22.92 -17.79
C ILE A 600 -0.29 23.81 -18.11
N VAL A 601 0.09 23.93 -19.38
CA VAL A 601 1.33 24.59 -19.81
C VAL A 601 1.25 26.11 -19.69
N ASN A 602 0.18 26.73 -20.19
CA ASN A 602 0.00 28.19 -20.20
C ASN A 602 -0.92 28.69 -19.07
N ASN A 603 -1.13 27.88 -18.02
CA ASN A 603 -2.00 28.23 -16.91
C ASN A 603 -1.32 29.20 -15.94
N ILE A 604 -1.26 30.47 -16.32
CA ILE A 604 -0.66 31.55 -15.53
C ILE A 604 -1.45 31.79 -14.24
N ASP A 605 -2.76 31.52 -14.25
CA ASP A 605 -3.61 31.74 -13.08
C ASP A 605 -3.18 30.93 -11.87
N VAL A 606 -2.68 29.70 -12.04
CA VAL A 606 -2.12 28.90 -10.92
C VAL A 606 -0.92 29.58 -10.28
N TRP A 607 -0.17 30.37 -11.04
CA TRP A 607 1.06 31.01 -10.62
C TRP A 607 0.88 32.47 -10.18
N SER A 608 -0.21 33.13 -10.56
CA SER A 608 -0.52 34.50 -10.13
C SER A 608 -0.93 34.62 -8.66
#